data_AF-A0AB34FE00-F1
#
_entry.id   AF-A0AB34FE00-F1
#
_cell.length_a   1.000
_cell.length_b   1.000
_cell.length_c   1.000
_cell.angle_alpha   90.00
_cell.angle_beta   90.00
_cell.angle_gamma   90.00
#
_symmetry.space_group_name_H-M   'P 1'
#
loop_
_entity.id
_entity.type
_entity.pdbx_description
1 polymer ?
#
loop_
_entity_poly.entity_id
_entity_poly.type
_entity_poly.pdbx_seq_one_letter_code
_entity_poly.pdbx_strand_id
1 'polypeptide(L)'
;MDAAECSDSQSTNEDPTFPGSDAEEAAIIVVPENAQARLAFSEVAEWLEEQNQMPSVREAQDIARKCIWVARSQKKDPEVTRLLRHFVSGALSSSSPMSSPQQEHASRKTNNQPEPDVELWHGFYYLTLGEPPQQPWRGWTVGSLRVQQSLNDVVLCLRSDNHAMYGVRPHQALFQLHSIGRFCLQHISKSSATYLGSNLVSREQHVLNEPSMMVTFGALSYRVQYARFSHSENYRSQLVNYLKEHLKTPITSADLSLTPTPSDMAGIRVGQWHLTTGTIGSGVSGRVSIGTNISGTVVALKRMTVDKGKVEVRPFQEKLETLSSLVDRHNENRILRLVEVITDDARGVNRTADLWFVLTPAVADTLYSISVKGLLGDGKDR
;
A
#
# COMPACT_ATOMS: atom_id res chain seq x y z
N MET A 1 33.35 32.40 -26.04
CA MET A 1 33.61 31.05 -26.57
C MET A 1 33.21 30.11 -25.46
N ASP A 2 31.96 29.67 -25.53
CA ASP A 2 31.37 28.69 -24.64
C ASP A 2 32.00 27.32 -24.93
N ALA A 3 32.52 26.68 -23.89
CA ALA A 3 32.99 25.30 -23.95
C ALA A 3 32.16 24.48 -22.95
N ALA A 4 31.03 24.02 -23.48
CA ALA A 4 30.25 22.84 -23.14
C ALA A 4 30.49 22.18 -21.76
N GLU A 5 29.48 22.30 -20.91
CA GLU A 5 29.16 21.30 -19.89
C GLU A 5 28.99 19.94 -20.56
N CYS A 6 29.86 18.99 -20.21
CA CYS A 6 29.72 17.60 -20.58
C CYS A 6 28.53 17.03 -19.79
N SER A 7 27.38 16.90 -20.45
CA SER A 7 26.20 16.21 -19.93
C SER A 7 26.54 14.74 -19.64
N ASP A 8 26.59 14.42 -18.35
CA ASP A 8 26.77 13.06 -17.82
C ASP A 8 25.55 12.21 -18.21
N SER A 9 25.66 11.52 -19.34
CA SER A 9 24.54 10.90 -20.07
C SER A 9 24.57 9.37 -20.05
N GLN A 10 25.28 8.75 -19.10
CA GLN A 10 25.31 7.29 -18.95
C GLN A 10 25.30 6.82 -17.48
N SER A 11 24.45 7.43 -16.64
CA SER A 11 23.97 6.73 -15.45
C SER A 11 23.03 5.61 -15.92
N THR A 12 23.50 4.37 -16.02
CA THR A 12 22.62 3.19 -16.04
C THR A 12 21.64 3.35 -14.88
N ASN A 13 20.34 3.51 -15.16
CA ASN A 13 19.32 3.42 -14.13
C ASN A 13 19.43 2.02 -13.54
N GLU A 14 20.11 1.90 -12.40
CA GLU A 14 20.06 0.70 -11.58
C GLU A 14 18.61 0.56 -11.14
N ASP A 15 17.87 -0.31 -11.83
CA ASP A 15 16.56 -0.77 -11.37
C ASP A 15 16.77 -2.15 -10.71
N PRO A 16 16.92 -2.15 -9.39
CA PRO A 16 17.18 -3.35 -8.59
C PRO A 16 15.94 -4.24 -8.41
N THR A 17 14.88 -4.04 -9.20
CA THR A 17 13.74 -4.97 -9.29
C THR A 17 13.79 -5.84 -10.56
N PHE A 18 14.83 -5.68 -11.38
CA PHE A 18 15.05 -6.54 -12.55
C PHE A 18 15.52 -7.95 -12.17
N PRO A 19 15.24 -8.96 -13.02
CA PRO A 19 15.75 -10.32 -12.80
C PRO A 19 17.28 -10.34 -12.62
N GLY A 20 17.75 -11.03 -11.59
CA GLY A 20 19.16 -11.16 -11.19
C GLY A 20 19.66 -10.09 -10.22
N SER A 21 18.77 -9.30 -9.61
CA SER A 21 19.13 -8.27 -8.63
C SER A 21 18.58 -8.58 -7.23
N ASP A 22 19.11 -7.88 -6.21
CA ASP A 22 18.83 -8.18 -4.79
C ASP A 22 17.34 -8.04 -4.40
N ALA A 23 16.56 -7.24 -5.14
CA ALA A 23 15.13 -7.06 -4.92
C ALA A 23 14.28 -7.57 -6.09
N GLU A 24 14.79 -8.56 -6.86
CA GLU A 24 14.05 -9.15 -7.99
C GLU A 24 12.71 -9.78 -7.58
N GLU A 25 12.64 -10.36 -6.38
CA GLU A 25 11.43 -11.00 -5.84
C GLU A 25 10.62 -10.06 -4.93
N ALA A 26 10.87 -8.75 -4.99
CA ALA A 26 10.07 -7.78 -4.24
C ALA A 26 8.58 -7.89 -4.61
N ALA A 27 7.73 -8.10 -3.61
CA ALA A 27 6.29 -8.05 -3.77
C ALA A 27 5.78 -6.60 -3.75
N ILE A 28 6.28 -5.82 -2.78
CA ILE A 28 6.06 -4.37 -2.73
C ILE A 28 7.39 -3.64 -2.48
N ILE A 29 7.48 -2.42 -3.00
CA ILE A 29 8.56 -1.46 -2.72
C ILE A 29 7.99 -0.25 -2.00
N VAL A 30 8.78 0.35 -1.11
CA VAL A 30 8.43 1.51 -0.28
C VAL A 30 9.51 2.57 -0.47
N VAL A 31 9.21 3.54 -1.31
CA VAL A 31 10.15 4.54 -1.79
C VAL A 31 10.03 5.83 -0.95
N PRO A 32 11.12 6.39 -0.40
CA PRO A 32 11.09 7.67 0.29
C PRO A 32 10.71 8.84 -0.65
N GLU A 33 9.66 9.61 -0.31
CA GLU A 33 9.11 10.65 -1.21
C GLU A 33 9.36 12.09 -0.75
N ASN A 34 9.39 12.35 0.55
CA ASN A 34 9.72 13.68 1.07
C ASN A 34 11.15 13.76 1.60
N ALA A 35 11.65 14.99 1.78
CA ALA A 35 13.01 15.24 2.24
C ALA A 35 13.31 14.58 3.60
N GLN A 36 12.36 14.58 4.52
CA GLN A 36 12.49 13.91 5.81
C GLN A 36 12.69 12.40 5.65
N ALA A 37 11.92 11.74 4.78
CA ALA A 37 12.05 10.30 4.54
C ALA A 37 13.37 9.95 3.86
N ARG A 38 13.86 10.79 2.93
CA ARG A 38 15.16 10.58 2.27
C ARG A 38 16.34 10.78 3.22
N LEU A 39 16.28 11.80 4.08
CA LEU A 39 17.28 11.99 5.13
C LEU A 39 17.29 10.80 6.11
N ALA A 40 16.12 10.42 6.62
CA ALA A 40 16.00 9.29 7.55
C ALA A 40 16.44 7.96 6.93
N PHE A 41 16.16 7.75 5.64
CA PHE A 41 16.67 6.60 4.89
C PHE A 41 18.21 6.60 4.82
N SER A 42 18.82 7.75 4.50
CA SER A 42 20.29 7.87 4.44
C SER A 42 20.94 7.58 5.79
N GLU A 43 20.37 8.10 6.89
CA GLU A 43 20.82 7.79 8.25
C GLU A 43 20.77 6.28 8.53
N VAL A 44 19.68 5.60 8.14
CA VAL A 44 19.56 4.14 8.29
C VAL A 44 20.59 3.40 7.43
N ALA A 45 20.83 3.83 6.19
CA ALA A 45 21.83 3.24 5.31
C ALA A 45 23.24 3.35 5.90
N GLU A 46 23.61 4.51 6.44
CA GLU A 46 24.89 4.71 7.14
C GLU A 46 25.00 3.80 8.36
N TRP A 47 23.95 3.74 9.19
CA TRP A 47 23.92 2.88 10.36
C TRP A 47 24.09 1.39 10.02
N LEU A 48 23.60 0.94 8.87
CA LEU A 48 23.81 -0.45 8.46
C LEU A 48 25.29 -0.74 8.22
N GLU A 49 26.03 0.19 7.60
CA GLU A 49 27.46 0.05 7.30
C GLU A 49 28.37 0.15 8.52
N GLU A 50 27.89 0.73 9.63
CA GLU A 50 28.65 0.81 10.87
C GLU A 50 28.95 -0.58 11.47
N GLN A 51 30.23 -0.84 11.75
CA GLN A 51 30.66 -2.04 12.46
C GLN A 51 30.35 -1.92 13.96
N ASN A 52 29.31 -2.62 14.38
CA ASN A 52 28.87 -2.63 15.78
C ASN A 52 29.36 -3.86 16.55
N GLN A 53 29.96 -3.63 17.72
CA GLN A 53 30.44 -4.73 18.58
C GLN A 53 29.31 -5.36 19.41
N MET A 54 28.22 -4.62 19.67
CA MET A 54 27.09 -5.12 20.45
C MET A 54 26.26 -6.15 19.66
N PRO A 55 26.07 -7.38 20.17
CA PRO A 55 25.33 -8.43 19.46
C PRO A 55 23.89 -8.04 19.08
N SER A 56 23.17 -7.37 19.98
CA SER A 56 21.78 -6.94 19.74
C SER A 56 21.65 -5.91 18.62
N VAL A 57 22.66 -5.06 18.43
CA VAL A 57 22.68 -4.07 17.33
C VAL A 57 22.94 -4.78 16.01
N ARG A 58 23.88 -5.74 15.99
CA ARG A 58 24.15 -6.57 14.80
C ARG A 58 22.93 -7.35 14.35
N GLU A 59 22.22 -7.98 15.29
CA GLU A 59 20.96 -8.67 14.98
C GLU A 59 19.94 -7.71 14.35
N ALA A 60 19.79 -6.51 14.89
CA ALA A 60 18.89 -5.49 14.31
C ALA A 60 19.34 -5.05 12.91
N GLN A 61 20.65 -4.90 12.66
CA GLN A 61 21.20 -4.58 11.34
C GLN A 61 20.92 -5.73 10.36
N ASP A 62 21.17 -6.98 10.75
CA ASP A 62 20.96 -8.17 9.91
C ASP A 62 19.50 -8.33 9.49
N ILE A 63 18.56 -8.03 10.38
CA ILE A 63 17.12 -8.04 10.06
C ILE A 63 16.78 -6.92 9.09
N ALA A 64 17.21 -5.69 9.40
CA ALA A 64 16.90 -4.53 8.57
C ALA A 64 17.49 -4.64 7.15
N ARG A 65 18.67 -5.28 6.99
CA ARG A 65 19.30 -5.53 5.69
C ARG A 65 18.43 -6.35 4.74
N LYS A 66 17.53 -7.20 5.24
CA LYS A 66 16.64 -8.03 4.40
C LYS A 66 15.55 -7.25 3.69
N CYS A 67 15.27 -6.02 4.15
CA CYS A 67 14.14 -5.23 3.68
C CYS A 67 14.56 -3.89 3.08
N ILE A 68 15.84 -3.68 2.81
CA ILE A 68 16.36 -2.40 2.33
C ILE A 68 17.33 -2.62 1.18
N TRP A 69 17.14 -1.85 0.12
CA TRP A 69 18.10 -1.75 -0.97
C TRP A 69 18.68 -0.33 -0.97
N VAL A 70 20.00 -0.25 -0.95
CA VAL A 70 20.76 1.01 -0.96
C VAL A 70 21.57 1.07 -2.25
N ALA A 71 21.43 2.17 -2.98
CA ALA A 71 22.18 2.38 -4.21
C ALA A 71 23.68 2.54 -3.93
N ARG A 72 24.50 2.25 -4.93
CA ARG A 72 25.96 2.23 -4.79
C ARG A 72 26.62 3.61 -4.65
N SER A 73 25.91 4.67 -5.03
CA SER A 73 26.43 6.03 -4.99
C SER A 73 25.48 6.96 -4.24
N GLN A 74 26.08 7.96 -3.58
CA GLN A 74 25.34 9.04 -2.97
C GLN A 74 24.95 10.07 -4.02
N LYS A 75 23.83 10.78 -3.78
CA LYS A 75 23.36 11.87 -4.63
C LYS A 75 23.07 13.10 -3.79
N LYS A 76 23.28 14.26 -4.39
CA LYS A 76 22.93 15.56 -3.78
C LYS A 76 21.42 15.73 -3.76
N ASP A 77 20.89 16.21 -2.64
CA ASP A 77 19.46 16.51 -2.48
C ASP A 77 19.23 17.95 -1.97
N PRO A 78 18.81 18.89 -2.84
CA PRO A 78 18.64 20.28 -2.45
C PRO A 78 17.50 20.48 -1.44
N GLU A 79 16.48 19.62 -1.45
CA GLU A 79 15.35 19.71 -0.52
C GLU A 79 15.77 19.30 0.89
N VAL A 80 16.66 18.32 1.02
CA VAL A 80 17.25 17.93 2.32
C VAL A 80 18.23 18.98 2.81
N THR A 81 19.06 19.55 1.93
CA THR A 81 19.94 20.68 2.29
C THR A 81 19.12 21.86 2.84
N ARG A 82 17.99 22.19 2.20
CA ARG A 82 17.06 23.21 2.67
C ARG A 82 16.43 22.85 4.02
N LEU A 83 16.01 21.59 4.19
CA LEU A 83 15.44 21.07 5.43
C LEU A 83 16.42 21.25 6.60
N LEU A 84 17.66 20.77 6.45
CA LEU A 84 18.71 20.89 7.47
C LEU A 84 19.01 22.36 7.81
N ARG A 85 19.01 23.25 6.82
CA ARG A 85 19.14 24.70 7.05
C ARG A 85 18.03 25.24 7.94
N HIS A 86 16.78 24.84 7.71
CA HIS A 86 15.65 25.26 8.55
C HIS A 86 15.76 24.76 9.99
N PHE A 87 16.33 23.57 10.21
CA PHE A 87 16.61 23.07 11.56
C PHE A 87 17.71 23.86 12.26
N VAL A 88 18.86 24.05 11.60
CA VAL A 88 20.01 24.78 12.17
C VAL A 88 19.67 26.25 12.44
N SER A 89 18.81 26.86 11.62
CA SER A 89 18.37 28.25 11.80
C SER A 89 17.24 28.44 12.83
N GLY A 90 16.70 27.37 13.43
CA GLY A 90 15.70 27.45 14.50
C GLY A 90 14.33 28.00 14.08
N ALA A 91 14.05 28.12 12.77
CA ALA A 91 12.87 28.79 12.23
C ALA A 91 11.52 28.06 12.48
N LEU A 92 11.54 26.90 13.13
CA LEU A 92 10.32 26.15 13.49
C LEU A 92 9.74 26.56 14.86
N SER A 93 10.42 27.41 15.63
CA SER A 93 9.90 27.96 16.89
C SER A 93 9.46 29.42 16.74
N SER A 94 8.26 29.66 16.23
CA SER A 94 7.36 30.77 16.65
C SER A 94 6.12 30.84 15.77
N SER A 95 5.06 30.13 16.15
CA SER A 95 3.71 30.50 15.76
C SER A 95 3.18 31.56 16.74
N SER A 96 3.20 32.82 16.32
CA SER A 96 2.23 33.83 16.75
C SER A 96 2.05 34.84 15.62
N PRO A 97 0.83 35.00 15.09
CA PRO A 97 0.54 36.09 14.16
C PRO A 97 0.27 37.34 15.00
N MET A 98 0.95 38.44 14.71
CA MET A 98 0.36 39.79 14.75
C MET A 98 1.40 40.82 14.29
N SER A 99 0.95 41.61 13.32
CA SER A 99 1.56 42.73 12.63
C SER A 99 2.32 43.72 13.53
N SER A 100 3.51 44.15 13.09
CA SER A 100 3.92 45.58 13.04
C SER A 100 5.24 45.75 12.25
N PRO A 101 5.42 46.89 11.54
CA PRO A 101 6.38 47.01 10.45
C PRO A 101 7.76 47.56 10.87
N GLN A 102 8.76 47.19 10.07
CA GLN A 102 10.05 47.85 9.82
C GLN A 102 10.95 48.18 11.02
N GLN A 103 12.08 47.46 11.08
CA GLN A 103 13.37 48.16 11.13
C GLN A 103 14.39 47.44 10.24
N GLU A 104 14.70 48.09 9.12
CA GLU A 104 15.81 47.77 8.23
C GLU A 104 17.13 48.02 8.97
N HIS A 105 17.71 46.96 9.54
CA HIS A 105 19.14 46.91 9.76
C HIS A 105 19.73 45.78 8.93
N ALA A 106 20.10 46.16 7.71
CA ALA A 106 20.92 45.40 6.79
C ALA A 106 22.24 44.98 7.48
N SER A 107 22.23 43.83 8.12
CA SER A 107 23.44 43.07 8.44
C SER A 107 23.73 42.17 7.24
N ARG A 108 24.33 42.76 6.21
CA ARG A 108 24.90 42.06 5.06
C ARG A 108 26.08 41.23 5.55
N LYS A 109 25.82 40.08 6.17
CA LYS A 109 26.84 39.03 6.34
C LYS A 109 26.98 38.33 5.00
N THR A 110 27.95 38.81 4.22
CA THR A 110 28.65 38.03 3.21
C THR A 110 29.23 36.79 3.88
N ASN A 111 28.53 35.67 3.81
CA ASN A 111 29.13 34.35 3.97
C ASN A 111 29.12 33.70 2.59
N ASN A 112 30.20 33.94 1.82
CA ASN A 112 30.64 33.06 0.73
C ASN A 112 31.21 31.76 1.36
N GLN A 113 30.42 31.09 2.19
CA GLN A 113 30.67 29.70 2.55
C GLN A 113 29.99 28.88 1.45
N PRO A 114 30.70 27.98 0.74
CA PRO A 114 30.05 27.09 -0.20
C PRO A 114 28.89 26.40 0.52
N GLU A 115 27.71 26.40 -0.10
CA GLU A 115 26.57 25.70 0.45
C GLU A 115 26.98 24.24 0.74
N PRO A 116 26.72 23.69 1.93
CA PRO A 116 27.00 22.28 2.17
C PRO A 116 26.03 21.50 1.28
N ASP A 117 26.53 21.08 0.12
CA ASP A 117 25.88 20.08 -0.72
C ASP A 117 25.90 18.78 0.06
N VAL A 118 24.77 18.42 0.67
CA VAL A 118 24.65 17.17 1.41
C VAL A 118 24.45 16.05 0.40
N GLU A 119 25.42 15.16 0.35
CA GLU A 119 25.33 13.89 -0.38
C GLU A 119 24.65 12.86 0.51
N LEU A 120 23.62 12.21 -0.04
CA LEU A 120 22.80 11.25 0.69
C LEU A 120 22.79 9.90 -0.02
N TRP A 121 22.75 8.84 0.78
CA TRP A 121 22.39 7.52 0.27
C TRP A 121 20.92 7.51 -0.14
N HIS A 122 20.65 6.86 -1.27
CA HIS A 122 19.30 6.74 -1.80
C HIS A 122 18.97 5.28 -2.10
N GLY A 123 17.68 4.98 -2.19
CA GLY A 123 17.20 3.61 -2.36
C GLY A 123 15.75 3.48 -1.92
N PHE A 124 15.38 2.29 -1.48
CA PHE A 124 14.03 2.01 -1.02
C PHE A 124 13.99 0.81 -0.07
N TYR A 125 12.89 0.63 0.63
CA TYR A 125 12.59 -0.61 1.33
C TYR A 125 11.77 -1.53 0.43
N TYR A 126 11.88 -2.84 0.62
CA TYR A 126 11.09 -3.82 -0.12
C TYR A 126 10.71 -5.00 0.76
N LEU A 127 9.57 -5.62 0.46
CA LEU A 127 9.09 -6.81 1.15
C LEU A 127 8.98 -7.95 0.13
N THR A 128 9.51 -9.12 0.47
CA THR A 128 9.44 -10.34 -0.35
C THR A 128 8.75 -11.45 0.42
N LEU A 129 8.04 -12.35 -0.28
CA LEU A 129 7.46 -13.54 0.35
C LEU A 129 8.48 -14.66 0.53
N GLY A 130 9.58 -14.65 -0.24
CA GLY A 130 10.67 -15.62 -0.14
C GLY A 130 11.49 -15.46 1.14
N GLU A 131 11.62 -14.23 1.64
CA GLU A 131 12.19 -13.93 2.95
C GLU A 131 11.13 -13.32 3.88
N PRO A 132 10.33 -14.16 4.57
CA PRO A 132 9.24 -13.69 5.41
C PRO A 132 9.77 -12.92 6.64
N PRO A 133 8.94 -12.09 7.30
CA PRO A 133 9.36 -11.32 8.47
C PRO A 133 9.62 -12.26 9.65
N GLN A 134 10.23 -11.74 10.73
CA GLN A 134 10.53 -12.54 11.92
C GLN A 134 9.29 -13.28 12.48
N GLN A 135 8.12 -12.67 12.32
CA GLN A 135 6.82 -13.26 12.70
C GLN A 135 5.90 -13.28 11.47
N PRO A 136 5.94 -14.33 10.63
CA PRO A 136 5.20 -14.37 9.36
C PRO A 136 3.68 -14.20 9.51
N TRP A 137 3.10 -14.75 10.59
CA TRP A 137 1.67 -14.58 10.91
C TRP A 137 1.31 -13.12 11.24
N ARG A 138 2.29 -12.33 11.71
CA ARG A 138 2.12 -10.93 12.13
C ARG A 138 2.42 -9.96 11.01
N GLY A 139 3.24 -10.33 10.04
CA GLY A 139 3.72 -9.43 9.00
C GLY A 139 4.93 -8.59 9.43
N TRP A 140 5.36 -7.70 8.55
CA TRP A 140 6.55 -6.86 8.71
C TRP A 140 6.24 -5.68 9.61
N THR A 141 6.96 -5.58 10.71
CA THR A 141 6.84 -4.48 11.65
C THR A 141 7.67 -3.28 11.20
N VAL A 142 7.06 -2.10 11.24
CA VAL A 142 7.64 -0.86 10.72
C VAL A 142 7.70 0.21 11.80
N GLY A 143 8.83 0.92 11.93
CA GLY A 143 8.94 2.06 12.84
C GLY A 143 10.38 2.54 13.07
N SER A 144 10.56 3.35 14.11
CA SER A 144 11.88 3.82 14.54
C SER A 144 12.67 2.72 15.24
N LEU A 145 13.99 2.69 15.09
CA LEU A 145 14.89 1.67 15.67
C LEU A 145 14.65 1.45 17.18
N ARG A 146 14.63 0.19 17.60
CA ARG A 146 14.58 -0.20 19.02
C ARG A 146 15.31 -1.52 19.21
N VAL A 147 16.45 -1.50 19.88
CA VAL A 147 17.41 -2.63 19.91
C VAL A 147 17.10 -3.71 20.97
N GLN A 148 16.28 -3.43 21.99
CA GLN A 148 16.29 -4.23 23.24
C GLN A 148 15.08 -5.14 23.51
N GLN A 149 14.00 -5.11 22.72
CA GLN A 149 12.79 -5.90 23.07
C GLN A 149 12.13 -6.57 21.87
N SER A 150 11.77 -5.75 20.89
CA SER A 150 11.13 -6.20 19.68
C SER A 150 11.76 -5.36 18.58
N LEU A 151 12.33 -6.04 17.59
CA LEU A 151 12.99 -5.40 16.47
C LEU A 151 11.92 -5.13 15.41
N ASN A 152 12.06 -4.01 14.69
CA ASN A 152 11.25 -3.79 13.50
C ASN A 152 11.93 -4.56 12.36
N ASP A 153 11.14 -5.20 11.50
CA ASP A 153 11.64 -5.74 10.23
C ASP A 153 12.07 -4.58 9.31
N VAL A 154 11.31 -3.48 9.31
CA VAL A 154 11.60 -2.26 8.55
C VAL A 154 11.89 -1.09 9.50
N VAL A 155 13.16 -0.66 9.54
CA VAL A 155 13.63 0.48 10.33
C VAL A 155 13.55 1.75 9.48
N LEU A 156 12.61 2.65 9.81
CA LEU A 156 12.37 3.89 9.04
C LEU A 156 13.28 5.05 9.44
N CYS A 157 13.73 5.07 10.69
CA CYS A 157 14.60 6.11 11.22
C CYS A 157 15.32 5.62 12.49
N LEU A 158 16.45 6.24 12.78
CA LEU A 158 17.21 5.99 14.00
C LEU A 158 16.66 6.80 15.17
N ARG A 159 16.98 6.36 16.39
CA ARG A 159 16.75 7.15 17.61
C ARG A 159 17.95 8.05 17.90
N SER A 160 18.30 8.90 16.93
CA SER A 160 19.33 9.93 17.04
C SER A 160 18.74 11.27 17.51
N ASP A 161 19.56 12.33 17.55
CA ASP A 161 19.13 13.69 17.94
C ASP A 161 17.94 14.22 17.10
N ASN A 162 17.80 13.74 15.86
CA ASN A 162 16.72 14.08 14.94
C ASN A 162 15.42 13.27 15.17
N HIS A 163 15.39 12.32 16.11
CA HIS A 163 14.23 11.44 16.30
C HIS A 163 12.93 12.21 16.62
N ALA A 164 13.03 13.30 17.39
CA ALA A 164 11.87 14.13 17.71
C ALA A 164 11.26 14.80 16.47
N MET A 165 12.07 15.08 15.45
CA MET A 165 11.65 15.71 14.20
C MET A 165 10.77 14.78 13.35
N TYR A 166 11.11 13.49 13.28
CA TYR A 166 10.36 12.56 12.43
C TYR A 166 9.01 12.16 13.02
N GLY A 167 8.86 12.19 14.35
CA GLY A 167 7.61 11.82 15.02
C GLY A 167 7.20 10.35 14.81
N VAL A 168 8.15 9.50 14.37
CA VAL A 168 7.94 8.06 14.18
C VAL A 168 8.12 7.35 15.52
N ARG A 169 7.30 6.32 15.76
CA ARG A 169 7.38 5.50 16.97
C ARG A 169 7.97 4.11 16.65
N PRO A 170 8.55 3.43 17.63
CA PRO A 170 8.84 2.00 17.48
C PRO A 170 7.53 1.24 17.24
N HIS A 171 7.52 0.23 16.37
CA HIS A 171 6.34 -0.60 16.09
C HIS A 171 5.11 0.23 15.73
N GLN A 172 5.30 1.22 14.86
CA GLN A 172 4.25 2.14 14.49
C GLN A 172 3.13 1.45 13.71
N ALA A 173 3.50 0.57 12.77
CA ALA A 173 2.57 -0.12 11.90
C ALA A 173 3.07 -1.52 11.50
N LEU A 174 2.18 -2.30 10.87
CA LEU A 174 2.48 -3.58 10.22
C LEU A 174 2.11 -3.51 8.76
N PHE A 175 3.00 -3.98 7.88
CA PHE A 175 2.59 -4.51 6.59
C PHE A 175 2.26 -5.99 6.73
N GLN A 176 1.11 -6.40 6.23
CA GLN A 176 0.60 -7.76 6.33
C GLN A 176 0.03 -8.23 5.00
N LEU A 177 -0.12 -9.54 4.83
CA LEU A 177 -0.97 -10.09 3.79
C LEU A 177 -2.39 -10.27 4.33
N HIS A 178 -3.35 -9.66 3.64
CA HIS A 178 -4.78 -9.88 3.86
C HIS A 178 -5.20 -11.23 3.30
N SER A 179 -6.30 -11.79 3.81
CA SER A 179 -6.84 -13.09 3.39
C SER A 179 -7.16 -13.16 1.90
N ILE A 180 -7.39 -12.02 1.24
CA ILE A 180 -7.65 -11.91 -0.21
C ILE A 180 -6.37 -11.87 -1.07
N GLY A 181 -5.20 -12.07 -0.47
CA GLY A 181 -3.91 -12.06 -1.16
C GLY A 181 -3.40 -10.67 -1.57
N ARG A 182 -3.85 -9.62 -0.88
CA ARG A 182 -3.33 -8.26 -1.04
C ARG A 182 -2.55 -7.83 0.17
N PHE A 183 -1.56 -6.96 0.00
CA PHE A 183 -0.92 -6.33 1.14
C PHE A 183 -1.91 -5.39 1.82
N CYS A 184 -1.82 -5.31 3.14
CA CYS A 184 -2.56 -4.36 3.96
C CYS A 184 -1.63 -3.69 4.99
N LEU A 185 -2.05 -2.51 5.42
CA LEU A 185 -1.38 -1.72 6.44
C LEU A 185 -2.26 -1.68 7.69
N GLN A 186 -1.67 -1.95 8.85
CA GLN A 186 -2.35 -1.85 10.14
C GLN A 186 -1.58 -0.93 11.07
N HIS A 187 -2.26 0.03 11.69
CA HIS A 187 -1.65 0.89 12.71
C HIS A 187 -1.66 0.20 14.09
N ILE A 188 -0.52 0.20 14.79
CA ILE A 188 -0.40 -0.45 16.13
C ILE A 188 -0.20 0.56 17.25
N SER A 189 0.53 1.65 16.97
CA SER A 189 0.90 2.62 17.99
C SER A 189 -0.34 3.27 18.64
N LYS A 190 -0.20 3.74 19.88
CA LYS A 190 -1.27 4.50 20.57
C LYS A 190 -1.05 6.00 20.51
N SER A 191 0.15 6.43 20.12
CA SER A 191 0.65 7.80 20.32
C SER A 191 1.28 8.37 19.05
N SER A 192 0.96 7.80 17.90
CA SER A 192 1.31 8.34 16.58
C SER A 192 0.16 8.09 15.62
N ALA A 193 0.18 8.77 14.48
CA ALA A 193 -0.76 8.54 13.40
C ALA A 193 -0.02 7.89 12.22
N THR A 194 -0.72 7.04 11.50
CA THR A 194 -0.30 6.50 10.21
C THR A 194 -1.38 6.86 9.20
N TYR A 195 -0.98 7.38 8.04
CA TYR A 195 -1.91 7.74 6.98
C TYR A 195 -1.65 6.90 5.72
N LEU A 196 -2.72 6.54 5.03
CA LEU A 196 -2.71 5.92 3.71
C LEU A 196 -3.45 6.88 2.76
N GLY A 197 -2.69 7.59 1.92
CA GLY A 197 -3.15 8.78 1.23
C GLY A 197 -3.55 9.86 2.24
N SER A 198 -4.79 10.34 2.15
CA SER A 198 -5.38 11.27 3.11
C SER A 198 -6.10 10.58 4.27
N ASN A 199 -6.22 9.25 4.27
CA ASN A 199 -7.02 8.52 5.25
C ASN A 199 -6.18 8.13 6.47
N LEU A 200 -6.68 8.43 7.67
CA LEU A 200 -6.08 7.95 8.91
C LEU A 200 -6.30 6.43 9.01
N VAL A 201 -5.21 5.68 9.11
CA VAL A 201 -5.24 4.23 9.26
C VAL A 201 -5.63 3.92 10.71
N SER A 202 -6.80 3.30 10.88
CA SER A 202 -7.25 2.83 12.19
C SER A 202 -6.46 1.58 12.63
N ARG A 203 -6.84 0.99 13.76
CA ARG A 203 -6.26 -0.31 14.19
C ARG A 203 -6.72 -1.49 13.34
N GLU A 204 -7.67 -1.27 12.44
CA GLU A 204 -8.11 -2.28 11.48
C GLU A 204 -7.17 -2.32 10.26
N GLN A 205 -7.17 -3.45 9.56
CA GLN A 205 -6.35 -3.63 8.37
C GLN A 205 -6.90 -2.80 7.21
N HIS A 206 -6.02 -2.06 6.55
CA HIS A 206 -6.34 -1.27 5.35
C HIS A 206 -5.62 -1.87 4.14
N VAL A 207 -6.37 -2.47 3.23
CA VAL A 207 -5.84 -3.13 2.04
C VAL A 207 -5.32 -2.11 1.02
N LEU A 208 -4.16 -2.42 0.45
CA LEU A 208 -3.56 -1.69 -0.66
C LEU A 208 -4.25 -2.11 -1.97
N ASN A 209 -5.30 -1.38 -2.35
CA ASN A 209 -6.14 -1.67 -3.51
C ASN A 209 -5.68 -1.00 -4.81
N GLU A 210 -4.65 -0.15 -4.75
CA GLU A 210 -4.10 0.57 -5.90
C GLU A 210 -2.68 0.09 -6.19
N PRO A 211 -2.20 0.21 -7.44
CA PRO A 211 -0.83 -0.18 -7.79
C PRO A 211 0.23 0.61 -7.02
N SER A 212 -0.11 1.86 -6.65
CA SER A 212 0.75 2.80 -5.95
C SER A 212 -0.08 3.62 -4.97
N MET A 213 0.40 3.78 -3.73
CA MET A 213 -0.26 4.57 -2.68
C MET A 213 0.77 5.31 -1.84
N MET A 214 0.41 6.51 -1.38
CA MET A 214 1.21 7.24 -0.39
C MET A 214 0.94 6.71 1.02
N VAL A 215 1.99 6.46 1.79
CA VAL A 215 1.91 6.11 3.21
C VAL A 215 2.75 7.10 4.00
N THR A 216 2.20 7.61 5.11
CA THR A 216 2.90 8.55 5.97
C THR A 216 2.99 8.03 7.40
N PHE A 217 4.19 8.05 7.96
CA PHE A 217 4.51 7.72 9.34
C PHE A 217 5.11 8.94 10.02
N GLY A 218 4.34 9.62 10.89
CA GLY A 218 4.79 10.89 11.45
C GLY A 218 5.04 11.92 10.34
N ALA A 219 6.27 12.43 10.24
CA ALA A 219 6.70 13.34 9.19
C ALA A 219 7.32 12.63 7.97
N LEU A 220 7.44 11.30 7.97
CA LEU A 220 8.05 10.54 6.88
C LEU A 220 6.99 10.07 5.90
N SER A 221 7.09 10.46 4.63
CA SER A 221 6.17 10.06 3.56
C SER A 221 6.87 9.16 2.56
N TYR A 222 6.22 8.05 2.25
CA TYR A 222 6.70 7.03 1.33
C TYR A 222 5.64 6.72 0.29
N ARG A 223 6.07 6.31 -0.91
CA ARG A 223 5.21 5.71 -1.92
C ARG A 223 5.39 4.20 -1.90
N VAL A 224 4.32 3.49 -1.56
CA VAL A 224 4.24 2.04 -1.58
C VAL A 224 3.72 1.61 -2.95
N GLN A 225 4.41 0.68 -3.61
CA GLN A 225 4.04 0.19 -4.94
C GLN A 225 4.15 -1.31 -5.00
N TYR A 226 3.21 -1.96 -5.69
CA TYR A 226 3.38 -3.34 -6.10
C TYR A 226 4.52 -3.42 -7.12
N ALA A 227 5.49 -4.29 -6.85
CA ALA A 227 6.65 -4.44 -7.71
C ALA A 227 6.37 -5.43 -8.84
N ARG A 228 7.19 -5.40 -9.90
CA ARG A 228 7.00 -6.21 -11.10
C ARG A 228 6.78 -7.70 -10.80
N PHE A 229 7.53 -8.26 -9.85
CA PHE A 229 7.41 -9.67 -9.48
C PHE A 229 6.02 -10.04 -8.96
N SER A 230 5.32 -9.12 -8.30
CA SER A 230 3.97 -9.34 -7.77
C SER A 230 2.88 -9.59 -8.83
N HIS A 231 3.22 -9.38 -10.12
CA HIS A 231 2.38 -9.70 -11.27
C HIS A 231 2.75 -11.03 -11.95
N SER A 232 3.73 -11.77 -11.42
CA SER A 232 4.19 -13.03 -11.98
C SER A 232 3.41 -14.24 -11.43
N GLU A 233 3.39 -15.33 -12.21
CA GLU A 233 2.83 -16.61 -11.75
C GLU A 233 3.62 -17.22 -10.58
N ASN A 234 4.93 -16.95 -10.53
CA ASN A 234 5.79 -17.38 -9.41
C ASN A 234 5.34 -16.73 -8.10
N TYR A 235 5.10 -15.40 -8.12
CA TYR A 235 4.55 -14.70 -6.97
C TYR A 235 3.20 -15.28 -6.55
N ARG A 236 2.30 -15.55 -7.49
CA ARG A 236 0.98 -16.14 -7.19
C ARG A 236 1.10 -17.48 -6.46
N SER A 237 2.09 -18.29 -6.83
CA SER A 237 2.38 -19.57 -6.16
C SER A 237 2.96 -19.36 -4.75
N GLN A 238 3.91 -18.42 -4.60
CA GLN A 238 4.46 -18.05 -3.28
C GLN A 238 3.36 -17.49 -2.36
N LEU A 239 2.45 -16.68 -2.89
CA LEU A 239 1.33 -16.09 -2.16
C LEU A 239 0.38 -17.16 -1.60
N VAL A 240 -0.01 -18.14 -2.42
CA VAL A 240 -0.85 -19.26 -1.96
C VAL A 240 -0.16 -20.03 -0.83
N ASN A 241 1.13 -20.32 -0.99
CA ASN A 241 1.92 -21.03 0.03
C ASN A 241 2.03 -20.21 1.31
N TYR A 242 2.34 -18.92 1.22
CA TYR A 242 2.43 -18.03 2.38
C TYR A 242 1.12 -17.98 3.15
N LEU A 243 -0.01 -17.77 2.46
CA LEU A 243 -1.35 -17.71 3.08
C LEU A 243 -1.71 -19.03 3.78
N LYS A 244 -1.38 -20.16 3.17
CA LYS A 244 -1.65 -21.50 3.72
C LYS A 244 -0.73 -21.83 4.90
N GLU A 245 0.57 -21.61 4.76
CA GLU A 245 1.59 -22.06 5.71
C GLU A 245 1.70 -21.13 6.91
N HIS A 246 1.69 -19.82 6.69
CA HIS A 246 1.91 -18.83 7.75
C HIS A 246 0.63 -18.23 8.31
N LEU A 247 -0.38 -17.96 7.47
CA LEU A 247 -1.64 -17.36 7.92
C LEU A 247 -2.74 -18.38 8.22
N LYS A 248 -2.53 -19.65 7.85
CA LYS A 248 -3.54 -20.72 7.97
C LYS A 248 -4.87 -20.38 7.29
N THR A 249 -4.81 -19.57 6.23
CA THR A 249 -5.98 -19.16 5.46
C THR A 249 -6.27 -20.22 4.39
N PRO A 250 -7.43 -20.89 4.42
CA PRO A 250 -7.82 -21.84 3.38
C PRO A 250 -8.26 -21.06 2.14
N ILE A 251 -7.31 -20.72 1.26
CA ILE A 251 -7.57 -20.00 0.02
C ILE A 251 -7.07 -20.78 -1.18
N THR A 252 -7.84 -20.77 -2.26
CA THR A 252 -7.48 -21.41 -3.52
C THR A 252 -6.95 -20.38 -4.52
N SER A 253 -6.27 -20.87 -5.57
CA SER A 253 -5.90 -20.03 -6.71
C SER A 253 -7.11 -19.38 -7.40
N ALA A 254 -8.28 -20.03 -7.38
CA ALA A 254 -9.50 -19.49 -7.94
C ALA A 254 -10.01 -18.30 -7.11
N ASP A 255 -9.95 -18.38 -5.78
CA ASP A 255 -10.34 -17.28 -4.90
C ASP A 255 -9.46 -16.05 -5.12
N LEU A 256 -8.13 -16.23 -5.25
CA LEU A 256 -7.20 -15.14 -5.54
C LEU A 256 -7.41 -14.49 -6.91
N SER A 257 -8.02 -15.21 -7.87
CA SER A 257 -8.35 -14.64 -9.17
C SER A 257 -9.45 -13.57 -9.10
N LEU A 258 -10.23 -13.54 -8.00
CA LEU A 258 -11.20 -12.49 -7.74
C LEU A 258 -10.53 -11.17 -7.36
N THR A 259 -9.35 -11.24 -6.75
CA THR A 259 -8.65 -10.09 -6.17
C THR A 259 -7.19 -10.07 -6.62
N PRO A 260 -6.91 -10.03 -7.94
CA PRO A 260 -5.55 -9.99 -8.44
C PRO A 260 -4.81 -8.76 -7.90
N THR A 261 -3.48 -8.83 -7.93
CA THR A 261 -2.59 -7.69 -7.69
C THR A 261 -3.05 -6.50 -8.53
N PRO A 262 -3.30 -5.31 -7.94
CA PRO A 262 -3.75 -4.13 -8.68
C PRO A 262 -2.81 -3.80 -9.84
N SER A 263 -3.34 -3.65 -11.06
CA SER A 263 -2.54 -3.27 -12.23
C SER A 263 -2.22 -1.78 -12.26
N ASP A 264 -1.21 -1.40 -13.05
CA ASP A 264 -0.77 -0.01 -13.21
C ASP A 264 -1.82 0.93 -13.82
N MET A 265 -2.91 0.38 -14.38
CA MET A 265 -4.00 1.19 -14.89
C MET A 265 -4.88 1.70 -13.74
N ALA A 266 -5.27 2.96 -13.80
CA ALA A 266 -6.16 3.57 -12.82
C ALA A 266 -7.43 2.71 -12.64
N GLY A 267 -7.60 2.18 -11.43
CA GLY A 267 -8.74 1.33 -11.08
C GLY A 267 -10.06 2.11 -11.11
N ILE A 268 -11.11 1.47 -11.59
CA ILE A 268 -12.46 2.03 -11.56
C ILE A 268 -12.98 1.93 -10.11
N ARG A 269 -13.51 3.03 -9.57
CA ARG A 269 -14.17 3.06 -8.27
C ARG A 269 -15.67 3.26 -8.44
N VAL A 270 -16.46 2.48 -7.72
CA VAL A 270 -17.92 2.61 -7.61
C VAL A 270 -18.26 2.75 -6.13
N GLY A 271 -18.54 3.98 -5.68
CA GLY A 271 -18.65 4.28 -4.25
C GLY A 271 -17.34 3.94 -3.51
N GLN A 272 -17.44 3.10 -2.48
CA GLN A 272 -16.29 2.61 -1.71
C GLN A 272 -15.57 1.39 -2.34
N TRP A 273 -16.07 0.88 -3.46
CA TRP A 273 -15.61 -0.37 -4.07
C TRP A 273 -14.65 -0.10 -5.23
N HIS A 274 -13.42 -0.60 -5.11
CA HIS A 274 -12.43 -0.68 -6.18
C HIS A 274 -12.67 -1.94 -7.01
N LEU A 275 -12.93 -1.79 -8.31
CA LEU A 275 -13.05 -2.91 -9.22
C LEU A 275 -11.69 -3.60 -9.34
N THR A 276 -11.66 -4.90 -9.06
CA THR A 276 -10.42 -5.71 -9.07
C THR A 276 -10.21 -6.43 -10.39
N THR A 277 -11.30 -6.74 -11.08
CA THR A 277 -11.31 -7.43 -12.37
C THR A 277 -12.25 -6.71 -13.32
N GLY A 278 -12.10 -7.02 -14.61
CA GLY A 278 -13.06 -6.58 -15.63
C GLY A 278 -14.43 -7.22 -15.46
N THR A 279 -15.17 -7.36 -16.56
CA THR A 279 -16.43 -8.10 -16.54
C THR A 279 -16.15 -9.60 -16.47
N ILE A 280 -16.53 -10.23 -15.35
CA ILE A 280 -16.41 -11.68 -15.13
C ILE A 280 -17.65 -12.45 -15.61
N GLY A 281 -18.78 -11.75 -15.80
CA GLY A 281 -20.02 -12.34 -16.28
C GLY A 281 -20.85 -11.32 -17.04
N SER A 282 -21.47 -11.74 -18.14
CA SER A 282 -22.38 -10.92 -18.92
C SER A 282 -23.66 -11.69 -19.18
N GLY A 283 -24.80 -11.00 -19.05
CA GLY A 283 -26.10 -11.55 -19.40
C GLY A 283 -27.01 -10.46 -19.95
N VAL A 284 -28.22 -10.86 -20.35
CA VAL A 284 -29.24 -9.94 -20.89
C VAL A 284 -29.54 -8.78 -19.94
N SER A 285 -29.48 -9.04 -18.64
CA SER A 285 -29.81 -8.06 -17.60
C SER A 285 -28.62 -7.20 -17.14
N GLY A 286 -27.41 -7.39 -17.68
CA GLY A 286 -26.26 -6.56 -17.29
C GLY A 286 -24.94 -7.31 -17.22
N ARG A 287 -23.95 -6.64 -16.63
CA ARG A 287 -22.57 -7.14 -16.47
C ARG A 287 -22.23 -7.30 -15.00
N VAL A 288 -21.37 -8.25 -14.68
CA VAL A 288 -20.90 -8.53 -13.33
C VAL A 288 -19.39 -8.38 -13.30
N SER A 289 -18.90 -7.63 -12.31
CA SER A 289 -17.48 -7.44 -11.98
C SER A 289 -17.25 -7.77 -10.51
N ILE A 290 -15.99 -7.80 -10.09
CA ILE A 290 -15.62 -7.96 -8.68
C ILE A 290 -15.12 -6.63 -8.12
N GLY A 291 -15.55 -6.32 -6.91
CA GLY A 291 -15.13 -5.15 -6.16
C GLY A 291 -14.49 -5.53 -4.84
N THR A 292 -13.59 -4.67 -4.36
CA THR A 292 -13.03 -4.72 -3.01
C THR A 292 -13.04 -3.34 -2.37
N ASN A 293 -13.18 -3.25 -1.06
CA ASN A 293 -13.04 -1.98 -0.34
C ASN A 293 -11.74 -1.96 0.49
N ILE A 294 -11.53 -0.88 1.24
CA ILE A 294 -10.34 -0.69 2.07
C ILE A 294 -10.21 -1.73 3.20
N SER A 295 -11.30 -2.34 3.66
CA SER A 295 -11.27 -3.39 4.68
C SER A 295 -11.01 -4.79 4.10
N GLY A 296 -10.84 -4.90 2.78
CA GLY A 296 -10.64 -6.18 2.12
C GLY A 296 -11.90 -7.02 1.94
N THR A 297 -13.09 -6.42 2.10
CA THR A 297 -14.35 -7.07 1.78
C THR A 297 -14.48 -7.24 0.27
N VAL A 298 -14.80 -8.45 -0.19
CA VAL A 298 -14.97 -8.78 -1.61
C VAL A 298 -16.45 -8.86 -1.96
N VAL A 299 -16.86 -8.23 -3.05
CA VAL A 299 -18.25 -8.18 -3.51
C VAL A 299 -18.36 -8.44 -5.01
N ALA A 300 -19.50 -8.96 -5.44
CA ALA A 300 -19.91 -8.98 -6.83
C ALA A 300 -20.68 -7.69 -7.15
N LEU A 301 -20.29 -7.00 -8.21
CA LEU A 301 -20.86 -5.75 -8.66
C LEU A 301 -21.65 -6.00 -9.95
N LYS A 302 -22.98 -6.04 -9.87
CA LYS A 302 -23.84 -6.18 -11.04
C LYS A 302 -24.25 -4.80 -11.56
N ARG A 303 -23.72 -4.40 -12.72
CA ARG A 303 -24.09 -3.18 -13.46
C ARG A 303 -25.26 -3.45 -14.39
N MET A 304 -26.31 -2.65 -14.27
CA MET A 304 -27.46 -2.62 -15.16
C MET A 304 -27.65 -1.21 -15.71
N THR A 305 -27.67 -1.06 -17.02
CA THR A 305 -28.04 0.21 -17.66
C THR A 305 -29.56 0.25 -17.80
N VAL A 306 -30.18 1.28 -17.24
CA VAL A 306 -31.63 1.41 -17.14
C VAL A 306 -32.11 2.68 -17.83
N ASP A 307 -33.18 2.54 -18.62
CA ASP A 307 -33.83 3.66 -19.29
C ASP A 307 -34.92 4.25 -18.39
N LYS A 308 -35.19 5.56 -18.50
CA LYS A 308 -36.14 6.36 -17.70
C LYS A 308 -37.63 5.92 -17.70
N GLY A 309 -37.95 4.72 -18.20
CA GLY A 309 -39.30 4.15 -18.22
C GLY A 309 -39.38 2.66 -17.89
N LYS A 310 -38.26 2.00 -17.53
CA LYS A 310 -38.27 0.56 -17.22
C LYS A 310 -38.59 0.30 -15.74
N VAL A 311 -39.77 -0.27 -15.51
CA VAL A 311 -40.32 -0.64 -14.17
C VAL A 311 -39.59 -1.85 -13.55
N GLU A 312 -38.85 -2.63 -14.34
CA GLU A 312 -38.32 -3.95 -13.95
C GLU A 312 -37.25 -3.94 -12.83
N VAL A 313 -36.65 -2.78 -12.55
CA VAL A 313 -35.59 -2.65 -11.54
C VAL A 313 -36.12 -2.78 -10.12
N ARG A 314 -37.25 -2.13 -9.80
CA ARG A 314 -37.81 -2.12 -8.44
C ARG A 314 -38.18 -3.53 -7.97
N PRO A 315 -38.93 -4.34 -8.75
CA PRO A 315 -39.23 -5.72 -8.37
C PRO A 315 -37.96 -6.58 -8.19
N PHE A 316 -36.89 -6.30 -8.93
CA PHE A 316 -35.62 -6.99 -8.76
C PHE A 316 -34.91 -6.59 -7.45
N GLN A 317 -34.88 -5.29 -7.14
CA GLN A 317 -34.34 -4.78 -5.89
C GLN A 317 -35.13 -5.31 -4.67
N GLU A 318 -36.45 -5.23 -4.68
CA GLU A 318 -37.32 -5.72 -3.59
C GLU A 318 -37.11 -7.22 -3.31
N LYS A 319 -36.92 -8.03 -4.36
CA LYS A 319 -36.58 -9.46 -4.22
C LYS A 319 -35.24 -9.65 -3.52
N LEU A 320 -34.22 -8.87 -3.90
CA LEU A 320 -32.90 -8.95 -3.29
C LEU A 320 -32.91 -8.46 -1.83
N GLU A 321 -33.66 -7.41 -1.51
CA GLU A 321 -33.85 -6.93 -0.14
C GLU A 321 -34.56 -7.97 0.73
N THR A 322 -35.59 -8.63 0.18
CA THR A 322 -36.31 -9.72 0.85
C THR A 322 -35.40 -10.92 1.12
N LEU A 323 -34.58 -11.32 0.13
CA LEU A 323 -33.60 -12.39 0.28
C LEU A 323 -32.56 -12.04 1.35
N SER A 324 -32.05 -10.80 1.34
CA SER A 324 -31.08 -10.32 2.35
C SER A 324 -31.68 -10.38 3.75
N SER A 325 -32.93 -9.93 3.90
CA SER A 325 -33.64 -10.00 5.19
C SER A 325 -33.89 -11.42 5.67
N LEU A 326 -34.03 -12.40 4.76
CA LEU A 326 -34.10 -13.82 5.13
C LEU A 326 -32.73 -14.35 5.56
N VAL A 327 -31.68 -14.01 4.82
CA VAL A 327 -30.30 -14.37 5.14
C VAL A 327 -29.90 -13.91 6.53
N ASP A 328 -30.17 -12.64 6.86
CA ASP A 328 -29.81 -12.07 8.15
C ASP A 328 -30.59 -12.73 9.29
N ARG A 329 -31.87 -13.04 9.09
CA ARG A 329 -32.71 -13.74 10.07
C ARG A 329 -32.25 -15.17 10.37
N HIS A 330 -31.68 -15.85 9.37
CA HIS A 330 -31.27 -17.25 9.49
C HIS A 330 -29.74 -17.44 9.63
N ASN A 331 -28.97 -16.36 9.64
CA ASN A 331 -27.49 -16.38 9.67
C ASN A 331 -26.89 -17.30 8.59
N GLU A 332 -27.44 -17.23 7.36
CA GLU A 332 -27.06 -18.11 6.25
C GLU A 332 -26.06 -17.43 5.32
N ASN A 333 -24.79 -17.86 5.37
CA ASN A 333 -23.70 -17.24 4.61
C ASN A 333 -23.56 -17.74 3.16
N ARG A 334 -24.35 -18.72 2.73
CA ARG A 334 -24.28 -19.32 1.38
C ARG A 334 -25.28 -18.75 0.38
N ILE A 335 -26.17 -17.86 0.82
CA ILE A 335 -27.18 -17.22 -0.03
C ILE A 335 -26.74 -15.79 -0.33
N LEU A 336 -27.02 -15.36 -1.56
CA LEU A 336 -26.71 -14.02 -2.04
C LEU A 336 -27.49 -12.96 -1.26
N ARG A 337 -26.80 -11.94 -0.76
CA ARG A 337 -27.37 -10.76 -0.13
C ARG A 337 -27.00 -9.50 -0.90
N LEU A 338 -27.90 -8.53 -0.88
CA LEU A 338 -27.69 -7.16 -1.29
C LEU A 338 -27.02 -6.39 -0.16
N VAL A 339 -25.88 -5.79 -0.47
CA VAL A 339 -25.13 -4.91 0.44
C VAL A 339 -25.62 -3.48 0.29
N GLU A 340 -25.68 -2.99 -0.95
CA GLU A 340 -26.15 -1.66 -1.29
C GLU A 340 -26.49 -1.56 -2.79
N VAL A 341 -27.19 -0.49 -3.16
CA VAL A 341 -27.44 -0.12 -4.56
C VAL A 341 -26.84 1.25 -4.81
N ILE A 342 -25.96 1.36 -5.79
CA ILE A 342 -25.28 2.61 -6.18
C ILE A 342 -25.79 3.02 -7.56
N THR A 343 -26.02 4.33 -7.75
CA THR A 343 -26.43 4.89 -9.04
C THR A 343 -25.57 6.09 -9.40
N ASP A 344 -25.30 6.27 -10.69
CA ASP A 344 -24.67 7.47 -11.24
C ASP A 344 -25.66 8.63 -11.45
N ASP A 345 -26.97 8.39 -11.30
CA ASP A 345 -28.03 9.38 -11.47
C ASP A 345 -29.01 9.38 -10.30
N ALA A 346 -28.52 9.73 -9.11
CA ALA A 346 -29.33 9.76 -7.88
C ALA A 346 -30.53 10.71 -7.96
N ARG A 347 -30.48 11.72 -8.84
CA ARG A 347 -31.58 12.69 -9.04
C ARG A 347 -32.55 12.28 -10.14
N GLY A 348 -32.27 11.20 -10.87
CA GLY A 348 -33.10 10.73 -11.98
C GLY A 348 -33.25 11.79 -13.07
N VAL A 349 -32.18 12.51 -13.41
CA VAL A 349 -32.20 13.58 -14.42
C VAL A 349 -31.89 13.02 -15.80
N ASN A 350 -31.05 11.99 -15.89
CA ASN A 350 -30.58 11.40 -17.14
C ASN A 350 -31.63 10.46 -17.75
N ARG A 351 -31.61 10.35 -19.09
CA ARG A 351 -32.48 9.41 -19.82
C ARG A 351 -32.11 7.95 -19.52
N THR A 352 -30.83 7.72 -19.26
CA THR A 352 -30.25 6.42 -18.91
C THR A 352 -29.41 6.59 -17.68
N ALA A 353 -29.43 5.60 -16.79
CA ALA A 353 -28.58 5.56 -15.61
C ALA A 353 -27.95 4.17 -15.50
N ASP A 354 -26.78 4.09 -14.90
CA ASP A 354 -26.21 2.83 -14.45
C ASP A 354 -26.55 2.59 -12.98
N LEU A 355 -27.11 1.41 -12.74
CA LEU A 355 -27.36 0.89 -11.41
C LEU A 355 -26.39 -0.24 -11.11
N TRP A 356 -25.77 -0.16 -9.94
CA TRP A 356 -24.83 -1.12 -9.43
C TRP A 356 -25.42 -1.79 -8.20
N PHE A 357 -25.76 -3.06 -8.32
CA PHE A 357 -26.13 -3.90 -7.18
C PHE A 357 -24.86 -4.51 -6.60
N VAL A 358 -24.57 -4.18 -5.35
CA VAL A 358 -23.43 -4.72 -4.60
C VAL A 358 -23.88 -5.96 -3.85
N LEU A 359 -23.26 -7.10 -4.15
CA LEU A 359 -23.75 -8.41 -3.73
C LEU A 359 -22.66 -9.24 -3.05
N THR A 360 -23.02 -10.06 -2.06
CA THR A 360 -22.10 -11.01 -1.39
C THR A 360 -22.83 -12.32 -1.07
N PRO A 361 -22.17 -13.49 -1.05
CA PRO A 361 -20.75 -13.72 -1.35
C PRO A 361 -20.41 -13.55 -2.83
N ALA A 362 -19.20 -13.04 -3.09
CA ALA A 362 -18.57 -13.13 -4.40
C ALA A 362 -17.92 -14.51 -4.55
N VAL A 363 -18.08 -15.14 -5.71
CA VAL A 363 -17.53 -16.47 -5.99
C VAL A 363 -16.77 -16.46 -7.31
N ALA A 364 -15.66 -17.19 -7.37
CA ALA A 364 -14.82 -17.33 -8.56
C ALA A 364 -15.50 -18.13 -9.67
N ASP A 365 -16.33 -19.08 -9.28
CA ASP A 365 -16.92 -20.04 -10.17
C ASP A 365 -18.39 -20.32 -9.84
N THR A 366 -19.16 -20.58 -10.89
CA THR A 366 -20.51 -21.14 -10.78
C THR A 366 -20.42 -22.65 -10.85
N LEU A 367 -21.43 -23.36 -10.34
CA LEU A 367 -21.49 -24.82 -10.50
C LEU A 367 -21.39 -25.25 -11.98
N TYR A 368 -21.98 -24.46 -12.88
CA TYR A 368 -21.87 -24.67 -14.32
C TYR A 368 -20.42 -24.54 -14.82
N SER A 369 -19.69 -23.49 -14.41
CA SER A 369 -18.30 -23.32 -14.85
C SER A 369 -17.37 -24.40 -14.28
N ILE A 370 -17.60 -24.85 -13.03
CA ILE A 370 -16.86 -25.98 -12.44
C ILE A 370 -17.13 -27.27 -13.23
N SER A 371 -18.38 -27.53 -13.61
CA SER A 371 -18.75 -28.68 -14.42
C SER A 371 -18.08 -28.64 -15.79
N VAL A 372 -18.09 -27.50 -16.47
CA VAL A 372 -17.44 -27.34 -17.79
C VAL A 372 -15.93 -27.50 -17.70
N LYS A 373 -15.31 -27.07 -16.60
CA LYS A 373 -13.88 -27.26 -16.33
C LYS A 373 -13.50 -28.71 -15.97
N GLY A 374 -14.47 -29.61 -15.81
CA GLY A 374 -14.21 -31.00 -15.40
C GLY A 374 -13.68 -31.13 -13.97
N LEU A 375 -13.98 -30.15 -13.10
CA LEU A 375 -13.50 -30.11 -11.71
C LEU A 375 -14.48 -30.77 -10.72
N LEU A 376 -15.61 -31.30 -11.21
CA LEU A 376 -16.51 -32.12 -10.42
C LEU A 376 -16.00 -33.55 -10.44
N GLY A 377 -15.78 -34.15 -9.26
CA GLY A 377 -15.35 -35.54 -9.16
C GLY A 377 -16.39 -36.51 -9.72
N ASP A 378 -15.93 -37.58 -10.36
CA ASP A 378 -16.75 -38.60 -11.04
C ASP A 378 -17.58 -39.48 -10.09
N GLY A 379 -17.62 -39.16 -8.79
CA GLY A 379 -18.35 -39.90 -7.76
C GLY A 379 -17.77 -41.30 -7.46
N LYS A 380 -16.58 -41.63 -7.96
CA LYS A 380 -15.93 -42.93 -7.78
C LYS A 380 -14.91 -43.00 -6.63
N ASP A 381 -14.52 -41.85 -6.08
CA ASP A 381 -13.65 -41.79 -4.91
C ASP A 381 -14.50 -41.58 -3.66
N ARG A 382 -14.80 -42.68 -2.96
CA ARG A 382 -15.45 -42.70 -1.64
C ARG A 382 -14.50 -43.25 -0.60
#